data_AF-A0A3D4KB77-F1
#
_entry.id   AF-A0A3D4KB77-F1
#
_cell.length_a   1.000
_cell.length_b   1.000
_cell.length_c   1.000
_cell.angle_alpha   90.00
_cell.angle_beta   90.00
_cell.angle_gamma   90.00
#
_symmetry.space_group_name_H-M   'P 1'
#
loop_
_entity.id
_entity.type
_entity.pdbx_description
1 polymer ?
#
loop_
_entity_poly.entity_id
_entity_poly.type
_entity_poly.pdbx_seq_one_letter_code
_entity_poly.pdbx_strand_id
1 'polypeptide(L)'
;MLKMSDNEILMNVKSRIEGVTWPPVPVGVSAVLANMMNQLDMSQWLPAKILEKRQYEQLAKLVEHSEKYSPHFANRLKQSGLTTTDICTPKGFRKLPILTRRDIQQAGDAIHCTEIPKSHLPVGLAKTSGSTGEPLVVKKTTMNHLMWQSNMLREHLWHKRDFSGRVFNVRAQVKEP
;
A
#
# COMPACT_ATOMS: atom_id res chain seq x y z
N MET A 1 -11.65 -26.25 -17.78
CA MET A 1 -10.96 -27.27 -16.96
C MET A 1 -9.50 -27.29 -17.39
N LEU A 2 -8.61 -26.66 -16.61
CA LEU A 2 -7.16 -26.85 -16.62
C LEU A 2 -6.70 -26.57 -15.19
N LYS A 3 -6.42 -27.64 -14.46
CA LYS A 3 -5.76 -27.62 -13.16
C LYS A 3 -4.27 -27.45 -13.45
N MET A 4 -3.74 -26.23 -13.40
CA MET A 4 -2.35 -26.13 -12.97
C MET A 4 -2.38 -26.53 -11.49
N SER A 5 -1.91 -27.73 -11.19
CA SER A 5 -1.78 -28.16 -9.80
C SER A 5 -0.82 -27.23 -9.09
N ASP A 6 -1.02 -26.97 -7.79
CA ASP A 6 -0.13 -26.13 -6.98
C ASP A 6 1.37 -26.51 -7.10
N ASN A 7 1.66 -27.73 -7.57
CA ASN A 7 3.00 -28.23 -7.93
C ASN A 7 3.69 -27.48 -9.08
N GLU A 8 3.00 -27.00 -10.12
CA GLU A 8 3.66 -26.35 -11.27
C GLU A 8 4.14 -24.93 -10.95
N ILE A 9 3.48 -24.22 -10.03
CA ILE A 9 3.91 -22.90 -9.56
C ILE A 9 5.19 -23.02 -8.72
N LEU A 10 5.32 -24.10 -7.92
CA LEU A 10 6.53 -24.40 -7.15
C LEU A 10 7.73 -24.74 -8.05
N MET A 11 7.51 -25.27 -9.25
CA MET A 11 8.59 -25.72 -10.15
C MET A 11 9.47 -24.61 -10.73
N ASN A 12 9.05 -23.34 -10.68
CA ASN A 12 9.83 -22.21 -11.23
C ASN A 12 10.43 -21.28 -10.16
N VAL A 13 10.27 -21.59 -8.87
CA VAL A 13 10.89 -20.82 -7.79
C VAL A 13 12.29 -21.38 -7.51
N LYS A 14 13.33 -20.58 -7.78
CA LYS A 14 14.73 -20.96 -7.47
C LYS A 14 15.09 -20.52 -6.06
N SER A 15 15.69 -21.43 -5.29
CA SER A 15 16.35 -21.08 -4.04
C SER A 15 17.47 -20.07 -4.27
N ARG A 16 17.67 -19.18 -3.30
CA ARG A 16 18.81 -18.24 -3.29
C ARG A 16 19.82 -18.58 -2.19
N ILE A 17 19.67 -19.73 -1.55
CA ILE A 17 20.59 -20.24 -0.53
C ILE A 17 21.52 -21.26 -1.18
N GLU A 18 22.83 -21.07 -1.01
CA GLU A 18 23.85 -21.99 -1.51
C GLU A 18 23.63 -23.40 -0.95
N GLY A 19 23.77 -24.42 -1.81
CA GLY A 19 23.59 -25.83 -1.42
C GLY A 19 22.14 -26.28 -1.20
N VAL A 20 21.15 -25.37 -1.27
CA VAL A 20 19.73 -25.73 -1.10
C VAL A 20 19.01 -25.59 -2.43
N THR A 21 18.72 -26.70 -3.10
CA THR A 21 17.92 -26.70 -4.34
C THR A 21 16.43 -26.93 -4.05
N TRP A 22 16.11 -27.76 -3.06
CA TRP A 22 14.74 -28.13 -2.69
C TRP A 22 14.59 -28.37 -1.17
N PRO A 23 13.50 -27.88 -0.53
CA PRO A 23 12.54 -26.94 -1.09
C PRO A 23 13.20 -25.57 -1.35
N PRO A 24 12.76 -24.83 -2.39
CA PRO A 24 13.37 -23.53 -2.68
C PRO A 24 13.07 -22.54 -1.56
N VAL A 25 14.11 -21.91 -1.01
CA VAL A 25 13.97 -20.96 0.09
C VAL A 25 14.03 -19.52 -0.46
N PRO A 26 12.94 -18.75 -0.41
CA PRO A 26 12.97 -17.34 -0.77
C PRO A 26 13.71 -16.56 0.33
N VAL A 27 14.40 -15.50 -0.06
CA VAL A 27 15.10 -14.59 0.86
C VAL A 27 14.81 -13.13 0.50
N GLY A 28 15.05 -12.21 1.44
CA GLY A 28 14.84 -10.78 1.23
C GLY A 28 13.40 -10.44 0.85
N VAL A 29 13.23 -9.52 -0.12
CA VAL A 29 11.91 -9.03 -0.55
C VAL A 29 10.99 -10.13 -1.06
N SER A 30 11.53 -11.16 -1.74
CA SER A 30 10.72 -12.29 -2.23
C SER A 30 10.09 -13.10 -1.09
N ALA A 31 10.82 -13.28 0.02
CA ALA A 31 10.27 -13.96 1.21
C ALA A 31 9.19 -13.11 1.88
N VAL A 32 9.44 -11.80 1.99
CA VAL A 32 8.45 -10.85 2.55
C VAL A 32 7.18 -10.83 1.71
N LEU A 33 7.30 -10.78 0.37
CA LEU A 33 6.16 -10.83 -0.54
C LEU A 33 5.40 -12.17 -0.47
N ALA A 34 6.11 -13.30 -0.41
CA ALA A 34 5.47 -14.61 -0.26
C ALA A 34 4.65 -14.69 1.05
N ASN A 35 5.22 -14.23 2.16
CA ASN A 35 4.53 -14.16 3.44
C ASN A 35 3.33 -13.18 3.40
N MET A 36 3.49 -12.03 2.74
CA MET A 36 2.40 -11.08 2.57
C MET A 36 1.26 -11.68 1.74
N MET A 37 1.58 -12.43 0.67
CA MET A 37 0.57 -13.10 -0.14
C MET A 37 -0.19 -14.16 0.65
N ASN A 38 0.49 -14.93 1.49
CA ASN A 38 -0.17 -15.88 2.38
C ASN A 38 -1.15 -15.18 3.35
N GLN A 39 -0.73 -14.08 3.97
CA GLN A 39 -1.61 -13.30 4.85
C GLN A 39 -2.81 -12.68 4.10
N LEU A 40 -2.60 -12.17 2.89
CA LEU A 40 -3.67 -11.62 2.06
C LEU A 40 -4.66 -12.71 1.64
N ASP A 41 -4.18 -13.91 1.30
CA ASP A 41 -5.01 -15.04 0.92
C ASP A 41 -5.84 -15.55 2.10
N MET A 42 -5.27 -15.63 3.30
CA MET A 42 -6.00 -15.97 4.52
C MET A 42 -7.02 -14.89 4.89
N SER A 43 -6.60 -13.61 4.88
CA SER A 43 -7.44 -12.52 5.36
C SER A 43 -8.66 -12.25 4.47
N GLN A 44 -8.60 -12.58 3.18
CA GLN A 44 -9.70 -12.30 2.25
C GLN A 44 -10.99 -13.08 2.55
N TRP A 45 -10.87 -14.19 3.28
CA TRP A 45 -11.98 -15.04 3.69
C TRP A 45 -12.45 -14.76 5.12
N LEU A 46 -11.84 -13.79 5.81
CA LEU A 46 -12.27 -13.42 7.16
C LEU A 46 -13.67 -12.81 7.13
N PRO A 47 -14.48 -13.03 8.19
CA PRO A 47 -15.76 -12.36 8.32
C PRO A 47 -15.60 -10.84 8.31
N ALA A 48 -16.54 -10.13 7.68
CA ALA A 48 -16.50 -8.68 7.53
C ALA A 48 -16.28 -7.92 8.86
N LYS A 49 -16.90 -8.37 9.95
CA LYS A 49 -16.70 -7.77 11.30
C LYS A 49 -15.27 -7.89 11.82
N ILE A 50 -14.57 -8.98 11.49
CA ILE A 50 -13.18 -9.18 11.87
C ILE A 50 -12.26 -8.29 11.03
N LEU A 51 -12.54 -8.18 9.72
CA LEU A 51 -11.83 -7.25 8.85
C LEU A 51 -11.99 -5.80 9.30
N GLU A 52 -13.23 -5.38 9.59
CA GLU A 52 -13.54 -4.05 10.08
C GLU A 52 -12.75 -3.75 11.36
N LYS A 53 -12.79 -4.65 12.35
CA LYS A 53 -12.03 -4.50 13.60
C LYS A 53 -10.53 -4.28 13.33
N ARG A 54 -9.90 -5.13 12.51
CA ARG A 54 -8.47 -5.04 12.17
C ARG A 54 -8.13 -3.75 11.42
N GLN A 55 -9.02 -3.29 10.54
CA GLN A 55 -8.85 -2.02 9.82
C GLN A 55 -8.86 -0.83 10.79
N TYR A 56 -9.74 -0.81 11.78
CA TYR A 56 -9.78 0.25 12.79
C TYR A 56 -8.58 0.19 13.76
N GLU A 57 -8.10 -1.00 14.12
CA GLU A 57 -6.84 -1.15 14.87
C GLU A 57 -5.65 -0.53 14.13
N GLN A 58 -5.54 -0.79 12.82
CA GLN A 58 -4.48 -0.20 11.98
C GLN A 58 -4.69 1.30 11.74
N LEU A 59 -5.95 1.74 11.58
CA LEU A 59 -6.30 3.15 11.43
C LEU A 59 -5.86 3.95 12.66
N ALA A 60 -6.01 3.41 13.87
CA ALA A 60 -5.56 4.07 15.09
C ALA A 60 -4.08 4.41 15.05
N LYS A 61 -3.24 3.48 14.58
CA LYS A 61 -1.80 3.74 14.41
C LYS A 61 -1.50 4.78 13.33
N LEU A 62 -2.27 4.77 12.25
CA LEU A 62 -2.12 5.76 11.18
C LEU A 62 -2.52 7.17 11.65
N VAL A 63 -3.64 7.28 12.35
CA VAL A 63 -4.19 8.54 12.87
C VAL A 63 -3.26 9.13 13.92
N GLU A 64 -2.80 8.32 14.89
CA GLU A 64 -1.84 8.73 15.93
C GLU A 64 -0.57 9.32 15.31
N HIS A 65 -0.01 8.64 14.32
CA HIS A 65 1.16 9.14 13.60
C HIS A 65 0.86 10.41 12.79
N SER A 66 -0.28 10.45 12.08
CA SER A 66 -0.63 11.56 11.20
C SER A 66 -1.00 12.83 11.97
N GLU A 67 -1.70 12.72 13.11
CA GLU A 67 -1.98 13.87 13.97
C GLU A 67 -0.68 14.46 14.51
N LYS A 68 0.27 13.61 14.92
CA LYS A 68 1.53 14.07 15.48
C LYS A 68 2.43 14.76 14.45
N TYR A 69 2.48 14.27 13.23
CA TYR A 69 3.51 14.68 12.26
C TYR A 69 2.99 15.36 10.99
N SER A 70 1.68 15.37 10.71
CA SER A 70 1.08 16.10 9.59
C SER A 70 0.24 17.26 10.11
N PRO A 71 0.74 18.52 10.06
CA PRO A 71 0.00 19.70 10.51
C PRO A 71 -1.38 19.83 9.86
N HIS A 72 -1.47 19.51 8.56
CA HIS A 72 -2.74 19.51 7.83
C HIS A 72 -3.74 18.49 8.40
N PHE A 73 -3.29 17.26 8.68
CA PHE A 73 -4.18 16.23 9.23
C PHE A 73 -4.64 16.58 10.64
N ALA A 74 -3.74 17.08 11.50
CA ALA A 74 -4.09 17.54 12.83
C ALA A 74 -5.16 18.64 12.79
N ASN A 75 -5.00 19.63 11.90
CA ASN A 75 -5.99 20.69 11.72
C ASN A 75 -7.33 20.15 11.20
N ARG A 76 -7.31 19.21 10.24
CA ARG A 76 -8.52 18.58 9.72
C ARG A 76 -9.29 17.80 10.80
N LEU A 77 -8.58 17.11 11.69
CA LEU A 77 -9.18 16.40 12.81
C LEU A 77 -9.84 17.38 13.79
N LYS A 78 -9.12 18.46 14.16
CA LYS A 78 -9.62 19.54 15.01
C LYS A 78 -10.86 20.23 14.43
N GLN A 79 -10.84 20.60 13.16
CA GLN A 79 -11.97 21.24 12.47
C GLN A 79 -13.21 20.34 12.39
N SER A 80 -13.01 19.02 12.42
CA SER A 80 -14.10 18.04 12.44
C SER A 80 -14.66 17.80 13.85
N GLY A 81 -14.09 18.43 14.89
CA GLY A 81 -14.45 18.19 16.29
C GLY A 81 -14.21 16.74 16.72
N LEU A 82 -13.23 16.07 16.13
CA LEU A 82 -12.87 14.69 16.41
C LEU A 82 -11.59 14.63 17.23
N THR A 83 -11.49 13.63 18.11
CA THR A 83 -10.22 13.19 18.69
C THR A 83 -9.68 11.98 17.94
N THR A 84 -8.44 11.57 18.26
CA THR A 84 -7.84 10.35 17.69
C THR A 84 -8.61 9.09 18.05
N THR A 85 -9.25 9.03 19.21
CA THR A 85 -10.10 7.90 19.59
C THR A 85 -11.43 7.93 18.84
N ASP A 86 -12.05 9.10 18.66
CA ASP A 86 -13.34 9.22 17.97
C ASP A 86 -13.26 8.73 16.52
N ILE A 87 -12.26 9.21 15.77
CA ILE A 87 -12.07 8.87 14.34
C ILE A 87 -11.78 7.38 14.12
N CYS A 88 -11.33 6.66 15.15
CA CYS A 88 -11.05 5.22 15.08
C CYS A 88 -12.30 4.34 15.31
N THR A 89 -13.49 4.91 15.13
CA THR A 89 -14.77 4.21 15.13
C THR A 89 -15.50 4.40 13.80
N PRO A 90 -16.38 3.48 13.38
CA PRO A 90 -17.20 3.68 12.17
C PRO A 90 -17.99 4.98 12.15
N LYS A 91 -18.52 5.40 13.30
CA LYS A 91 -19.30 6.63 13.42
C LYS A 91 -18.40 7.87 13.30
N GLY A 92 -17.25 7.89 13.95
CA GLY A 92 -16.33 9.03 13.89
C GLY A 92 -15.62 9.14 12.54
N PHE A 93 -15.20 8.02 11.95
CA PHE A 93 -14.56 8.01 10.63
C PHE A 93 -15.45 8.65 9.55
N ARG A 94 -16.76 8.35 9.58
CA ARG A 94 -17.74 8.94 8.64
C ARG A 94 -17.93 10.46 8.81
N LYS A 95 -17.52 11.05 9.93
CA LYS A 95 -17.61 12.50 10.15
C LYS A 95 -16.45 13.26 9.52
N LEU A 96 -15.34 12.58 9.17
CA LEU A 96 -14.20 13.24 8.56
C LEU A 96 -14.59 13.69 7.14
N PRO A 97 -14.52 15.00 6.82
CA PRO A 97 -14.86 15.52 5.48
C PRO A 97 -14.00 14.88 4.40
N ILE A 98 -14.52 14.67 3.19
CA ILE A 98 -13.75 14.10 2.07
C ILE A 98 -12.54 14.98 1.74
N LEU A 99 -11.36 14.38 1.56
CA LEU A 99 -10.16 15.09 1.11
C LEU A 99 -10.16 15.15 -0.42
N THR A 100 -10.26 16.35 -0.97
CA THR A 100 -10.28 16.58 -2.42
C THR A 100 -8.86 16.77 -2.97
N ARG A 101 -8.73 16.68 -4.30
CA ARG A 101 -7.47 16.99 -4.98
C ARG A 101 -7.01 18.44 -4.72
N ARG A 102 -7.97 19.38 -4.70
CA ARG A 102 -7.70 20.81 -4.48
C ARG A 102 -7.17 21.05 -3.06
N ASP A 103 -7.72 20.36 -2.07
CA ASP A 103 -7.22 20.46 -0.69
C ASP A 103 -5.76 20.03 -0.60
N ILE A 104 -5.38 18.95 -1.29
CA ILE A 104 -4.00 18.46 -1.32
C ILE A 104 -3.07 19.48 -1.99
N GLN A 105 -3.49 20.06 -3.12
CA GLN A 105 -2.72 21.08 -3.84
C GLN A 105 -2.52 22.34 -2.98
N GLN A 106 -3.57 22.79 -2.29
CA GLN A 106 -3.53 23.96 -1.40
C GLN A 106 -2.72 23.70 -0.13
N ALA A 107 -2.73 22.48 0.40
CA ALA A 107 -1.97 22.11 1.59
C ALA A 107 -0.46 22.07 1.33
N GLY A 108 -0.03 21.82 0.08
CA GLY A 108 1.38 21.75 -0.28
C GLY A 108 2.15 20.77 0.62
N ASP A 109 3.31 21.18 1.12
CA ASP A 109 4.14 20.34 1.99
C ASP A 109 3.51 20.07 3.37
N ALA A 110 2.57 20.89 3.84
CA ALA A 110 1.95 20.73 5.15
C ALA A 110 1.09 19.46 5.26
N ILE A 111 0.72 18.86 4.12
CA ILE A 111 0.03 17.57 4.11
C ILE A 111 0.93 16.39 4.50
N HIS A 112 2.23 16.53 4.27
CA HIS A 112 3.16 15.44 4.50
C HIS A 112 3.53 15.34 5.99
N CYS A 113 3.68 14.11 6.48
CA CYS A 113 4.29 13.89 7.79
C CYS A 113 5.74 14.40 7.77
N THR A 114 6.10 15.19 8.77
CA THR A 114 7.46 15.71 8.97
C THR A 114 8.44 14.62 9.40
N GLU A 115 7.95 13.58 10.09
CA GLU A 115 8.72 12.41 10.50
C GLU A 115 8.17 11.14 9.85
N ILE A 116 9.08 10.28 9.39
CA ILE A 116 8.76 9.00 8.77
C ILE A 116 9.45 7.89 9.56
N PRO A 117 8.75 6.80 9.96
CA PRO A 117 9.38 5.69 10.66
C PRO A 117 10.58 5.15 9.88
N LYS A 118 11.69 4.86 10.57
CA LYS A 118 12.93 4.38 9.92
C LYS A 118 12.71 3.14 9.05
N SER A 119 11.85 2.22 9.49
CA SER A 119 11.48 1.02 8.73
C SER A 119 10.68 1.29 7.45
N HIS A 120 10.17 2.51 7.27
CA HIS A 120 9.45 2.95 6.07
C HIS A 120 10.37 3.64 5.06
N LEU A 121 11.61 3.96 5.42
CA LEU A 121 12.58 4.58 4.52
C LEU A 121 13.10 3.58 3.48
N PRO A 122 13.57 4.05 2.30
CA PRO A 122 13.60 5.45 1.85
C PRO A 122 12.24 5.97 1.38
N VAL A 123 12.17 7.28 1.16
CA VAL A 123 11.00 7.97 0.56
C VAL A 123 11.34 8.42 -0.85
N GLY A 124 10.50 8.05 -1.81
CA GLY A 124 10.51 8.58 -3.18
C GLY A 124 9.35 9.55 -3.42
N LEU A 125 9.45 10.36 -4.47
CA LEU A 125 8.37 11.23 -4.93
C LEU A 125 7.70 10.64 -6.16
N ALA A 126 6.38 10.76 -6.23
CA ALA A 126 5.64 10.55 -7.47
C ALA A 126 4.81 11.81 -7.76
N LYS A 127 4.88 12.28 -9.00
CA LYS A 127 4.09 13.39 -9.51
C LYS A 127 3.01 12.84 -10.44
N THR A 128 1.79 13.36 -10.32
CA THR A 128 0.74 13.10 -11.32
C THR A 128 0.87 14.10 -12.47
N SER A 129 0.69 13.64 -13.71
CA SER A 129 0.81 14.44 -14.94
C SER A 129 -0.41 15.36 -15.16
N GLY A 130 -0.88 16.04 -14.11
CA GLY A 130 -2.21 16.68 -14.02
C GLY A 130 -2.72 17.29 -15.33
N SER A 131 -3.87 16.81 -15.81
CA SER A 131 -4.56 17.35 -17.00
C SER A 131 -5.04 18.79 -16.82
N THR A 132 -5.05 19.30 -15.58
CA THR A 132 -5.52 20.64 -15.19
C THR A 132 -4.38 21.60 -14.80
N GLY A 133 -3.13 21.30 -15.16
CA GLY A 133 -1.97 22.20 -14.99
C GLY A 133 -1.21 22.09 -13.67
N GLU A 134 -1.87 21.74 -12.56
CA GLU A 134 -1.19 21.56 -11.26
C GLU A 134 -0.93 20.08 -10.92
N PRO A 135 0.34 19.63 -10.94
CA PRO A 135 0.70 18.27 -10.57
C PRO A 135 0.54 18.06 -9.07
N LEU A 136 -0.06 16.92 -8.70
CA LEU A 136 -0.11 16.47 -7.32
C LEU A 136 1.14 15.66 -7.01
N VAL A 137 1.85 16.03 -5.95
CA VAL A 137 3.05 15.35 -5.46
C VAL A 137 2.67 14.43 -4.29
N VAL A 138 3.06 13.17 -4.37
CA VAL A 138 2.92 12.21 -3.26
C VAL A 138 4.26 11.63 -2.87
N LYS A 139 4.46 11.45 -1.56
CA LYS A 139 5.61 10.74 -0.98
C LYS A 139 5.30 9.26 -0.85
N LYS A 140 6.19 8.39 -1.34
CA LYS A 140 6.05 6.93 -1.33
C LYS A 140 7.19 6.30 -0.55
N THR A 141 6.85 5.59 0.51
CA THR A 141 7.78 4.85 1.38
C THR A 141 8.06 3.44 0.84
N THR A 142 9.07 2.76 1.40
CA THR A 142 9.32 1.34 1.12
C THR A 142 8.11 0.47 1.53
N MET A 143 7.46 0.80 2.63
CA MET A 143 6.25 0.10 3.09
C MET A 143 5.09 0.28 2.11
N ASN A 144 4.89 1.49 1.59
CA ASN A 144 3.92 1.73 0.52
C ASN A 144 4.26 0.91 -0.74
N HIS A 145 5.53 0.83 -1.11
CA HIS A 145 5.96 0.04 -2.26
C HIS A 145 5.67 -1.45 -2.08
N LEU A 146 5.96 -2.02 -0.90
CA LEU A 146 5.64 -3.40 -0.56
C LEU A 146 4.14 -3.69 -0.67
N MET A 147 3.29 -2.82 -0.11
CA MET A 147 1.84 -2.98 -0.18
C MET A 147 1.34 -2.89 -1.63
N TRP A 148 1.89 -1.98 -2.43
CA TRP A 148 1.57 -1.88 -3.86
C TRP A 148 1.96 -3.15 -4.63
N GLN A 149 3.18 -3.67 -4.43
CA GLN A 149 3.64 -4.91 -5.07
C GLN A 149 2.77 -6.11 -4.68
N SER A 150 2.37 -6.19 -3.41
CA SER A 150 1.53 -7.27 -2.89
C SER A 150 0.13 -7.24 -3.51
N ASN A 151 -0.47 -6.06 -3.64
CA ASN A 151 -1.77 -5.90 -4.31
C ASN A 151 -1.69 -6.18 -5.82
N MET A 152 -0.62 -5.76 -6.48
CA MET A 152 -0.37 -6.09 -7.89
C MET A 152 -0.24 -7.60 -8.11
N LEU A 153 0.55 -8.27 -7.26
CA LEU A 153 0.70 -9.73 -7.33
C LEU A 153 -0.64 -10.44 -7.09
N ARG A 154 -1.42 -9.97 -6.12
CA ARG A 154 -2.78 -10.46 -5.87
C ARG A 154 -3.70 -10.30 -7.08
N GLU A 155 -3.68 -9.14 -7.73
CA GLU A 155 -4.44 -8.91 -8.95
C GLU A 155 -4.06 -9.90 -10.06
N HIS A 156 -2.75 -10.13 -10.26
CA HIS A 156 -2.29 -11.11 -11.24
C HIS A 156 -2.77 -12.54 -10.93
N LEU A 157 -2.74 -12.95 -9.66
CA LEU A 157 -3.21 -14.27 -9.23
C LEU A 157 -4.72 -14.44 -9.43
N TRP A 158 -5.52 -13.45 -9.06
CA TRP A 158 -6.97 -13.48 -9.27
C TRP A 158 -7.35 -13.60 -10.75
N HIS A 159 -6.61 -12.92 -11.64
CA HIS A 159 -6.82 -13.01 -13.08
C HIS A 159 -6.12 -14.21 -13.73
N LYS A 160 -5.46 -15.07 -12.93
CA LYS A 160 -4.73 -16.26 -13.39
C LYS A 160 -3.74 -15.91 -14.52
N ARG A 161 -3.06 -14.78 -14.39
CA ARG A 161 -2.09 -14.35 -15.39
C ARG A 161 -0.90 -15.31 -15.42
N ASP A 162 -0.44 -15.62 -16.61
CA ASP A 162 0.74 -16.46 -16.82
C ASP A 162 2.02 -15.69 -16.52
N PHE A 163 2.69 -16.05 -15.43
CA PHE A 163 3.96 -15.46 -15.02
C PHE A 163 5.18 -15.95 -15.82
N SER A 164 5.03 -16.99 -16.64
CA SER A 164 6.08 -17.44 -17.57
C SER A 164 6.15 -16.58 -18.83
N GLY A 165 5.10 -15.79 -19.10
CA GLY A 165 5.03 -14.86 -20.21
C GLY A 165 5.94 -13.64 -20.06
N ARG A 166 6.19 -12.95 -21.18
CA ARG A 166 6.92 -11.67 -21.18
C ARG A 166 5.96 -10.53 -20.91
N VAL A 167 6.34 -9.61 -20.02
CA VAL A 167 5.57 -8.40 -19.76
C VAL A 167 6.03 -7.29 -20.71
N PHE A 168 5.10 -6.75 -21.49
CA PHE A 168 5.30 -5.53 -22.28
C PHE A 168 4.58 -4.36 -21.60
N ASN A 169 5.32 -3.27 -21.33
CA ASN A 169 4.78 -2.08 -20.68
C ASN A 169 5.01 -0.86 -21.59
N VAL A 170 3.93 -0.22 -22.05
CA VAL A 170 4.00 1.10 -22.70
C VAL A 170 3.82 2.17 -21.63
N ARG A 171 4.76 3.11 -21.55
CA ARG A 171 4.68 4.26 -20.65
C ARG A 171 4.78 5.54 -21.48
N ALA A 172 3.83 6.44 -21.33
CA ALA A 172 3.97 7.79 -21.85
C ALA A 172 5.04 8.53 -21.04
N GLN A 173 6.12 8.97 -21.71
CA GLN A 173 7.06 9.91 -21.10
C GLN A 173 6.63 11.32 -21.48
N VAL A 174 6.16 12.09 -20.49
CA VAL A 174 6.01 13.54 -20.63
C VAL A 174 7.37 14.14 -20.29
N LYS A 175 8.03 14.80 -21.25
CA LYS A 175 9.25 15.57 -20.99
C LYS A 175 8.89 16.77 -20.10
N GLU A 176 9.63 16.98 -19.00
CA GLU A 176 9.58 18.26 -18.28
C GLU A 176 10.14 19.36 -19.23
N PRO A 177 9.52 20.55 -19.27
CA PRO A 177 9.97 21.66 -20.13
C PRO A 177 11.33 22.23 -19.71
#